data_AF-A0A504Y8T5-F1
#
_entry.id   AF-A0A504Y8T5-F1
#
_cell.length_a   1.000
_cell.length_b   1.000
_cell.length_c   1.000
_cell.angle_alpha   90.00
_cell.angle_beta   90.00
_cell.angle_gamma   90.00
#
_symmetry.space_group_name_H-M   'P 1'
#
loop_
_entity.id
_entity.type
_entity.pdbx_description
1 polymer ?
#
loop_
_entity_poly.entity_id
_entity_poly.type
_entity_poly.pdbx_seq_one_letter_code
_entity_poly.pdbx_strand_id
1 'polypeptide(L)' 'MNVRKVVLKKASFGYGFSLKDNGQPFSSSATVVRVEPGGAADLGGIRVGDRIRTINGRSLQSMTFLEASNAVRVSR' A
#
# COMPACT_ATOMS: atom_id res chain seq x y z
N MET A 1 11.84 2.62 -13.83
CA MET A 1 10.61 2.35 -13.04
C MET A 1 9.83 3.64 -12.96
N ASN A 2 8.61 3.69 -13.50
CA ASN A 2 7.75 4.87 -13.37
C ASN A 2 7.16 4.89 -11.96
N VAL A 3 7.48 5.93 -11.19
CA VAL A 3 6.91 6.17 -9.87
C VAL A 3 5.75 7.14 -10.05
N ARG A 4 4.58 6.80 -9.53
CA ARG A 4 3.40 7.67 -9.52
C ARG A 4 2.87 7.85 -8.11
N LYS A 5 2.35 9.04 -7.82
CA LYS A 5 1.63 9.33 -6.59
C LYS A 5 0.14 9.08 -6.83
N VAL A 6 -0.48 8.31 -5.95
CA VAL A 6 -1.92 8.06 -5.94
C VAL A 6 -2.47 8.54 -4.61
N VAL A 7 -3.57 9.29 -4.65
CA VAL A 7 -4.29 9.74 -3.45
C VAL A 7 -5.60 8.95 -3.41
N LEU A 8 -5.81 8.23 -2.32
CA LEU A 8 -7.01 7.43 -2.12
C LEU A 8 -7.83 8.02 -0.97
N LYS A 9 -9.15 8.01 -1.12
CA LYS A 9 -10.05 8.26 0.00
C LYS A 9 -10.37 6.93 0.68
N LYS A 10 -10.18 6.88 2.00
CA LYS A 10 -10.48 5.68 2.79
C LYS A 10 -11.99 5.46 2.85
N ALA A 11 -12.43 4.24 2.54
CA ALA A 11 -13.81 3.80 2.75
C ALA A 11 -13.96 3.10 4.11
N SER A 12 -15.18 2.71 4.46
CA SER A 12 -15.52 2.04 5.73
C SER A 12 -14.66 0.79 6.00
N PHE A 13 -14.30 0.06 4.94
CA PHE A 13 -13.49 -1.16 4.99
C PHE A 13 -12.01 -0.94 4.61
N GLY A 14 -11.55 0.31 4.57
CA GLY A 14 -10.18 0.66 4.19
C GLY A 14 -10.06 1.10 2.73
N TYR A 15 -8.95 0.73 2.08
CA TYR A 15 -8.61 1.22 0.73
C TYR A 15 -8.88 0.21 -0.39
N GLY A 16 -9.33 -1.01 -0.07
CA GLY A 16 -9.65 -2.03 -1.07
C GLY A 16 -8.43 -2.65 -1.75
N PHE A 17 -7.31 -2.79 -1.04
CA PHE A 17 -6.16 -3.57 -1.50
C PHE A 17 -5.49 -4.32 -0.36
N SER A 18 -4.69 -5.33 -0.68
CA SER A 18 -3.87 -6.08 0.28
C SER A 18 -2.41 -6.06 -0.13
N LEU A 19 -1.54 -6.01 0.88
CA LEU A 19 -0.09 -6.01 0.72
C LEU A 19 0.50 -7.34 1.17
N LYS A 20 1.53 -7.78 0.45
CA LYS A 20 2.42 -8.85 0.85
C LYS A 20 3.85 -8.32 0.95
N ASP A 21 4.58 -8.73 1.97
CA ASP A 21 6.02 -8.51 2.04
C ASP A 21 6.80 -9.66 1.38
N ASN A 22 8.11 -9.47 1.30
CA ASN A 22 9.07 -10.47 0.87
C ASN A 22 9.71 -11.22 2.07
N GLY A 23 9.13 -11.12 3.27
CA GLY A 23 9.67 -11.73 4.50
C GLY A 23 10.98 -11.11 5.01
N GLN A 24 11.41 -9.96 4.49
CA GLN A 24 12.64 -9.29 4.91
C GLN A 24 12.34 -8.27 6.04
N PRO A 25 12.99 -8.36 7.21
CA PRO A 25 12.68 -7.51 8.37
C PRO A 25 12.85 -5.99 8.16
N PHE A 26 13.83 -5.59 7.34
CA PHE A 26 14.25 -4.18 7.16
C PHE A 26 14.40 -3.78 5.69
N SER A 27 13.50 -4.26 4.85
CA SER A 27 13.47 -3.99 3.41
C SER A 27 12.06 -4.26 2.88
N SER A 28 11.07 -3.70 3.56
CA SER A 28 9.66 -3.99 3.30
C SER A 28 9.26 -3.41 1.94
N SER A 29 9.49 -4.17 0.88
CA SER A 29 8.86 -3.90 -0.39
C SER A 29 7.45 -4.47 -0.33
N ALA A 30 6.50 -3.63 0.04
CA ALA A 30 5.10 -4.00 0.03
C ALA A 30 4.61 -4.10 -1.41
N THR A 31 4.22 -5.30 -1.83
CA THR A 31 3.65 -5.54 -3.16
C THR A 31 2.15 -5.74 -3.03
N VAL A 32 1.39 -5.09 -3.90
CA VAL A 32 -0.06 -5.26 -3.99
C VAL A 32 -0.34 -6.65 -4.55
N VAL A 33 -1.02 -7.48 -3.76
CA VAL A 33 -1.39 -8.86 -4.15
C VAL A 33 -2.86 -9.04 -4.44
N ARG A 34 -3.68 -8.07 -4.02
CA ARG A 34 -5.13 -8.06 -4.26
C ARG A 34 -5.61 -6.62 -4.35
N VAL A 35 -6.56 -6.38 -5.25
CA VAL A 35 -7.30 -5.12 -5.40
C VAL A 35 -8.77 -5.50 -5.50
N GLU A 36 -9.63 -4.88 -4.69
CA GLU A 36 -11.07 -5.10 -4.72
C GLU A 36 -11.69 -4.33 -5.90
N PRO A 37 -12.43 -4.99 -6.81
CA PRO A 37 -13.12 -4.33 -7.90
C PRO A 37 -14.08 -3.23 -7.40
N GLY A 38 -14.00 -2.04 -8.00
CA GLY A 38 -14.82 -0.89 -7.60
C GLY A 38 -14.42 -0.24 -6.26
N GLY A 39 -13.38 -0.76 -5.59
CA GLY A 39 -12.82 -0.17 -4.38
C GLY A 39 -11.97 1.07 -4.65
N ALA A 40 -11.58 1.78 -3.59
CA ALA A 40 -10.79 3.01 -3.70
C ALA A 40 -9.48 2.81 -4.47
N ALA A 41 -8.76 1.72 -4.21
CA ALA A 41 -7.52 1.38 -4.92
C ALA A 41 -7.75 1.11 -6.41
N ASP A 42 -8.83 0.42 -6.77
CA ASP A 42 -9.16 0.13 -8.17
C ASP A 42 -9.44 1.44 -8.94
N LEU A 43 -10.29 2.29 -8.37
CA LEU A 43 -10.63 3.61 -8.92
C LEU A 43 -9.43 4.57 -8.96
N GLY A 44 -8.52 4.47 -7.99
CA GLY A 44 -7.25 5.18 -7.97
C GLY A 44 -6.19 4.62 -8.93
N GLY A 45 -6.51 3.55 -9.65
CA GLY A 45 -5.65 2.96 -10.66
C GLY A 45 -4.57 2.04 -10.13
N ILE A 46 -4.57 1.67 -8.85
CA ILE A 46 -3.63 0.70 -8.27
C ILE A 46 -3.93 -0.69 -8.83
N ARG A 47 -2.88 -1.46 -9.14
CA ARG A 47 -3.01 -2.79 -9.72
C ARG A 47 -2.18 -3.83 -8.95
N VAL A 48 -2.58 -5.09 -9.06
CA VAL A 48 -1.78 -6.21 -8.55
C VAL A 48 -0.39 -6.18 -9.21
N GLY A 49 0.65 -6.37 -8.39
CA GLY A 49 2.05 -6.23 -8.81
C GLY A 49 2.64 -4.84 -8.57
N ASP A 50 1.83 -3.80 -8.30
CA ASP A 50 2.34 -2.49 -7.92
C ASP A 50 3.15 -2.60 -6.63
N ARG A 51 4.32 -1.94 -6.59
CA ARG A 51 5.18 -1.87 -5.40
C ARG A 51 5.01 -0.53 -4.73
N ILE A 52 4.60 -0.55 -3.47
CA ILE A 52 4.47 0.66 -2.68
C ILE A 52 5.84 0.99 -2.08
N ARG A 53 6.33 2.20 -2.37
CA ARG A 53 7.57 2.73 -1.78
C ARG A 53 7.32 3.63 -0.59
N THR A 54 6.27 4.43 -0.67
CA THR A 54 5.93 5.43 0.36
C THR A 54 4.43 5.42 0.62
N ILE A 55 4.06 5.62 1.89
CA ILE A 55 2.67 5.76 2.33
C ILE A 55 2.61 7.03 3.17
N ASN A 56 1.77 7.99 2.76
CA ASN A 56 1.65 9.29 3.42
C ASN A 56 2.99 10.00 3.65
N GLY A 57 3.88 9.94 2.66
CA GLY A 57 5.22 10.55 2.73
C GLY A 57 6.25 9.77 3.54
N ARG A 58 5.87 8.66 4.19
CA ARG A 58 6.81 7.81 4.93
C ARG A 58 7.32 6.67 4.05
N SER A 59 8.63 6.50 3.99
CA SER A 59 9.27 5.40 3.24
C SER A 59 9.04 4.06 3.92
N LEU A 60 8.65 3.06 3.14
CA LEU A 60 8.50 1.68 3.62
C LEU A 60 9.83 0.93 3.71
N GLN A 61 10.89 1.43 3.06
CA GLN A 61 12.20 0.77 3.09
C GLN A 61 12.82 0.72 4.49
N SER A 62 12.54 1.73 5.31
CA SER A 62 13.02 1.82 6.69
C SER A 62 12.01 1.33 7.72
N MET A 63 10.93 0.67 7.28
CA MET A 63 9.86 0.17 8.14
C MET A 63 9.81 -1.35 8.11
N THR A 64 9.43 -1.94 9.23
CA THR A 64 8.95 -3.32 9.28
C THR A 64 7.59 -3.42 8.58
N PHE A 65 7.22 -4.63 8.15
CA PHE A 65 5.89 -4.86 7.54
C PHE A 65 4.75 -4.47 8.48
N LEU A 66 4.90 -4.70 9.80
CA LEU A 66 3.91 -4.31 10.81
C LEU A 66 3.74 -2.78 10.88
N GLU A 67 4.83 -2.02 10.85
CA GLU A 67 4.79 -0.55 10.82
C GLU A 67 4.14 -0.03 9.54
N ALA A 68 4.48 -0.62 8.39
CA ALA A 68 3.87 -0.29 7.10
C ALA A 68 2.36 -0.55 7.10
N SER A 69 1.93 -1.71 7.59
CA SER A 69 0.52 -2.10 7.71
C SER A 69 -0.24 -1.16 8.65
N ASN A 70 0.35 -0.82 9.80
CA ASN A 70 -0.24 0.14 10.73
C ASN A 70 -0.36 1.55 10.12
N ALA A 71 0.65 2.01 9.37
CA ALA A 71 0.61 3.31 8.69
C ALA A 71 -0.55 3.40 7.68
N VAL A 72 -0.84 2.33 6.96
CA VAL A 72 -2.05 2.25 6.10
C VAL A 72 -3.31 2.26 6.96
N ARG A 73 -3.38 1.41 7.98
CA ARG A 73 -4.59 1.21 8.77
C ARG A 73 -5.01 2.47 9.54
N VAL A 74 -4.07 3.23 10.08
CA VAL A 74 -4.37 4.45 10.88
C VAL A 74 -4.47 5.71 10.06
N SER A 75 -4.09 5.67 8.78
CA SER A 75 -4.26 6.81 7.89
C SER A 75 -5.74 7.19 7.73
N ARG A 76 -5.99 8.50 7.64
CA ARG A 76 -7.30 9.12 7.43
C ARG A 76 -7.34 9.76 6.06
#